data_AF-B0Y5A4-F1
#
_entry.id   AF-B0Y5A4-F1
#
_cell.length_a   1.000
_cell.length_b   1.000
_cell.length_c   1.000
_cell.angle_alpha   90.00
_cell.angle_beta   90.00
_cell.angle_gamma   90.00
#
_symmetry.space_group_name_H-M   'P 1'
#
loop_
_entity.id
_entity.type
_entity.pdbx_description
1 polymer ?
#
loop_
_entity_poly.entity_id
_entity_poly.type
_entity_poly.pdbx_seq_one_letter_code
_entity_poly.pdbx_strand_id
1 'polypeptide(L)'
;MIHSFEKGLSSLLVAWILIHAILSRSAPSPSLPWLRYDLHKVTSLGDNVTVLPTETAILPQEDVFRASYNRIEFLKAYFSHIQSPHIQQRFKAELLHPIEEFQALVTTEYTLLFKDAFPHRVNEAAGLPEPQRAQAREGVNRLLRKLDMLNGNITAWAYQNAKVDLRQVDARENILTQGEAIWARRFRSIKEDIDALLEQFSYYGQPLQYVGSLCHGTRGRHKGKSAINMDDFDVDLFVVHAEEWRRHLPVIRDRFPENFSNGKIYPLGTHMHELQNLSHAVGHALAANLTGRVRKSWRFIENTEIVLREIDAY
;
A
#
# COMPACT_ATOMS: atom_id res chain seq x y z
N MET A 1 -33.35 5.81 -42.84
CA MET A 1 -33.44 4.46 -42.26
C MET A 1 -32.07 4.01 -41.71
N ILE A 2 -31.43 4.86 -40.88
CA ILE A 2 -30.17 4.57 -40.18
C ILE A 2 -30.20 5.42 -38.91
N HIS A 3 -30.95 5.03 -37.88
CA HIS A 3 -30.94 5.73 -36.58
C HIS A 3 -31.38 4.87 -35.38
N SER A 4 -31.40 3.54 -35.53
CA SER A 4 -31.89 2.65 -34.47
C SER A 4 -30.93 1.52 -34.06
N PHE A 5 -29.70 1.50 -34.56
CA PHE A 5 -28.74 0.42 -34.26
C PHE A 5 -27.67 0.77 -33.19
N GLU A 6 -27.43 2.05 -32.88
CA GLU A 6 -26.38 2.43 -31.92
C GLU A 6 -26.84 2.38 -30.44
N LYS A 7 -28.14 2.47 -30.16
CA LYS A 7 -28.65 2.40 -28.79
C LYS A 7 -28.74 0.97 -28.21
N GLY A 8 -28.67 -0.06 -29.05
CA GLY A 8 -28.73 -1.47 -28.61
C GLY A 8 -27.37 -2.04 -28.17
N LEU A 9 -26.27 -1.60 -28.77
CA LEU A 9 -24.92 -2.07 -28.42
C LEU A 9 -24.43 -1.50 -27.08
N SER A 10 -24.79 -0.26 -26.77
CA SER A 10 -24.47 0.39 -25.49
C SER A 10 -25.16 -0.30 -24.29
N SER A 11 -26.42 -0.69 -24.43
CA SER A 11 -27.17 -1.34 -23.34
C SER A 11 -26.71 -2.78 -23.12
N LEU A 12 -26.36 -3.50 -24.18
CA LEU A 12 -25.78 -4.84 -24.10
C LEU A 12 -24.38 -4.83 -23.48
N LEU A 13 -23.53 -3.83 -23.77
CA LEU A 13 -22.21 -3.70 -23.16
C LEU A 13 -22.29 -3.39 -21.66
N VAL A 14 -23.20 -2.49 -21.26
CA VAL A 14 -23.45 -2.14 -19.85
C VAL A 14 -24.08 -3.32 -19.10
N ALA A 15 -24.99 -4.07 -19.73
CA ALA A 15 -25.54 -5.30 -19.18
C ALA A 15 -24.47 -6.40 -19.04
N TRP A 16 -23.53 -6.51 -19.99
CA TRP A 16 -22.41 -7.46 -19.90
C TRP A 16 -21.45 -7.12 -18.75
N ILE A 17 -21.14 -5.83 -18.56
CA ILE A 17 -20.31 -5.33 -17.45
C ILE A 17 -21.01 -5.57 -16.10
N LEU A 18 -22.32 -5.33 -16.00
CA LEU A 18 -23.09 -5.62 -14.78
C LEU A 18 -23.19 -7.11 -14.49
N ILE A 19 -23.39 -7.96 -15.51
CA ILE A 19 -23.47 -9.41 -15.33
C ILE A 19 -22.11 -9.97 -14.91
N HIS A 20 -20.99 -9.46 -15.43
CA HIS A 20 -19.66 -9.82 -14.92
C HIS A 20 -19.42 -9.32 -13.49
N ALA A 21 -19.87 -8.12 -13.12
CA ALA A 21 -19.74 -7.61 -11.75
C ALA A 21 -20.61 -8.37 -10.73
N ILE A 22 -21.77 -8.89 -11.15
CA ILE A 22 -22.70 -9.63 -10.29
C ILE A 22 -22.31 -11.12 -10.20
N LEU A 23 -21.85 -11.74 -11.30
CA LEU A 23 -21.39 -13.14 -11.31
C LEU A 23 -19.93 -13.31 -10.85
N SER A 24 -19.14 -12.23 -10.82
CA SER A 24 -17.82 -12.18 -10.14
C SER A 24 -17.93 -11.80 -8.67
N ARG A 25 -19.14 -11.82 -8.08
CA ARG A 25 -19.29 -11.98 -6.63
C ARG A 25 -18.88 -13.42 -6.27
N SER A 26 -17.58 -13.69 -6.39
CA SER A 26 -16.93 -14.60 -5.48
C SER A 26 -17.29 -14.08 -4.09
N ALA A 27 -17.98 -14.91 -3.30
CA ALA A 27 -17.94 -14.76 -1.85
C ALA A 27 -16.48 -14.45 -1.45
N PRO A 28 -16.24 -13.58 -0.45
CA PRO A 28 -14.88 -13.28 -0.04
C PRO A 28 -14.13 -14.60 0.11
N SER A 29 -13.08 -14.76 -0.71
CA SER A 29 -12.22 -15.94 -0.63
C SER A 29 -11.81 -16.10 0.84
N PRO A 30 -11.81 -17.32 1.40
CA PRO A 30 -11.26 -17.56 2.73
C PRO A 30 -9.72 -17.47 2.65
N SER A 31 -9.20 -16.34 2.16
CA SER A 31 -7.78 -16.00 2.20
C SER A 31 -7.44 -15.64 3.64
N LEU A 32 -6.91 -16.65 4.34
CA LEU A 32 -6.11 -16.58 5.56
C LEU A 32 -6.58 -15.59 6.67
N PRO A 33 -7.06 -16.10 7.83
CA PRO A 33 -7.62 -15.30 8.93
C PRO A 33 -6.72 -14.20 9.52
N TRP A 34 -5.41 -14.21 9.25
CA TRP A 34 -4.45 -13.29 9.85
C TRP A 34 -4.36 -11.92 9.15
N LEU A 35 -4.96 -11.74 7.96
CA LEU A 35 -5.24 -10.39 7.43
C LEU A 35 -6.32 -9.65 8.24
N ARG A 36 -6.95 -10.30 9.23
CA ARG A 36 -7.97 -9.74 10.14
C ARG A 36 -7.50 -9.55 11.59
N TYR A 37 -6.24 -9.78 11.95
CA TYR A 37 -5.79 -9.67 13.36
C TYR A 37 -4.55 -8.77 13.51
N ASP A 38 -4.75 -7.55 14.02
CA ASP A 38 -4.39 -7.21 15.41
C ASP A 38 -5.01 -5.85 15.82
N LEU A 39 -6.29 -5.85 16.21
CA LEU A 39 -6.93 -4.69 16.86
C LEU A 39 -7.41 -5.01 18.29
N HIS A 40 -7.15 -6.23 18.80
CA HIS A 40 -7.75 -6.73 20.04
C HIS A 40 -6.75 -7.06 21.15
N LYS A 41 -5.51 -6.58 21.04
CA LYS A 41 -4.51 -6.76 22.10
C LYS A 41 -4.23 -5.51 22.94
N VAL A 42 -5.18 -4.60 23.05
CA VAL A 42 -5.33 -3.69 24.21
C VAL A 42 -6.81 -3.34 24.37
N THR A 43 -7.57 -4.17 25.08
CA THR A 43 -8.72 -3.75 25.92
C THR A 43 -9.30 -4.99 26.58
N SER A 44 -8.78 -5.35 27.75
CA SER A 44 -9.58 -6.06 28.73
C SER A 44 -10.33 -5.00 29.55
N LEU A 45 -11.64 -4.88 29.35
CA LEU A 45 -12.68 -4.65 30.37
C LEU A 45 -14.02 -4.40 29.67
N GLY A 46 -15.09 -4.89 30.30
CA GLY A 46 -16.42 -5.10 29.75
C GLY A 46 -17.10 -3.86 29.17
N ASP A 47 -17.87 -4.05 28.10
CA ASP A 47 -19.33 -4.13 28.19
C ASP A 47 -19.95 -4.38 26.82
N ASN A 48 -21.10 -5.06 26.83
CA ASN A 48 -21.90 -5.39 25.66
C ASN A 48 -22.29 -4.13 24.88
N VAL A 49 -21.67 -3.93 23.72
CA VAL A 49 -22.15 -3.00 22.70
C VAL A 49 -22.31 -3.75 21.38
N THR A 50 -23.54 -3.79 20.90
CA THR A 50 -23.89 -4.23 19.55
C THR A 50 -23.15 -3.36 18.54
N VAL A 51 -22.04 -3.88 17.99
CA VAL A 51 -21.23 -3.18 16.99
C VAL A 51 -22.00 -3.18 15.67
N LEU A 52 -22.54 -2.03 15.27
CA LEU A 52 -22.97 -1.80 13.89
C LEU A 52 -21.77 -2.01 12.95
N PRO A 53 -21.96 -2.61 11.76
CA PRO A 53 -20.88 -2.83 10.83
C PRO A 53 -20.39 -1.48 10.32
N THR A 54 -19.30 -0.98 10.91
CA THR A 54 -18.60 0.21 10.45
C THR A 54 -18.29 0.04 8.96
N GLU A 55 -18.84 0.91 8.09
CA GLU A 55 -18.42 0.99 6.70
C GLU A 55 -16.90 1.22 6.69
N THR A 56 -16.15 0.16 6.38
CA THR A 56 -14.68 0.15 6.47
C THR A 56 -14.01 0.88 5.31
N ALA A 57 -14.78 1.23 4.27
CA ALA A 57 -14.34 1.95 3.09
C ALA A 57 -14.59 3.45 3.26
N ILE A 58 -13.52 4.25 3.15
CA ILE A 58 -13.60 5.71 3.32
C ILE A 58 -13.99 6.40 2.01
N LEU A 59 -13.48 5.89 0.89
CA LEU A 59 -13.94 6.24 -0.44
C LEU A 59 -14.90 5.17 -0.97
N PRO A 60 -15.90 5.55 -1.79
CA PRO A 60 -16.77 4.59 -2.46
C PRO A 60 -15.95 3.61 -3.31
N GLN A 61 -16.27 2.31 -3.21
CA GLN A 61 -15.59 1.23 -3.95
C GLN A 61 -14.09 1.08 -3.65
N GLU A 62 -13.59 1.61 -2.52
CA GLU A 62 -12.19 1.42 -2.07
C GLU A 62 -11.83 -0.07 -1.99
N ASP A 63 -12.75 -0.92 -1.56
CA ASP A 63 -12.57 -2.37 -1.47
C ASP A 63 -12.36 -3.03 -2.84
N VAL A 64 -13.13 -2.61 -3.85
CA VAL A 64 -13.00 -3.09 -5.24
C VAL A 64 -11.70 -2.58 -5.86
N PHE A 65 -11.33 -1.32 -5.61
CA PHE A 65 -10.06 -0.75 -6.05
C PHE A 65 -8.88 -1.52 -5.45
N ARG A 66 -8.90 -1.73 -4.14
CA ARG A 66 -7.90 -2.51 -3.42
C ARG A 66 -7.75 -3.91 -3.99
N ALA A 67 -8.86 -4.63 -4.18
CA ALA A 67 -8.83 -5.98 -4.72
C ALA A 67 -8.24 -6.02 -6.14
N SER A 68 -8.62 -5.06 -6.99
CA SER A 68 -8.14 -4.97 -8.38
C SER A 68 -6.66 -4.61 -8.46
N TYR A 69 -6.20 -3.70 -7.60
CA TYR A 69 -4.78 -3.36 -7.46
C TYR A 69 -3.97 -4.57 -6.98
N ASN A 70 -4.43 -5.24 -5.91
CA ASN A 70 -3.72 -6.38 -5.32
C ASN A 70 -3.61 -7.56 -6.30
N ARG A 71 -4.63 -7.78 -7.14
CA ARG A 71 -4.55 -8.78 -8.22
C ARG A 71 -3.35 -8.53 -9.14
N ILE A 72 -3.11 -7.28 -9.55
CA ILE A 72 -1.96 -6.92 -10.37
C ILE A 72 -0.66 -7.16 -9.60
N GLU A 73 -0.61 -6.80 -8.31
CA GLU A 73 0.56 -7.04 -7.45
C GLU A 73 0.89 -8.54 -7.34
N PHE A 74 -0.13 -9.40 -7.19
CA PHE A 74 0.04 -10.84 -7.08
C PHE A 74 0.41 -11.49 -8.42
N LEU A 75 -0.17 -11.04 -9.54
CA LEU A 75 0.28 -11.46 -10.87
C LEU A 75 1.74 -11.07 -11.12
N LYS A 76 2.13 -9.85 -10.72
CA LYS A 76 3.53 -9.39 -10.77
C LYS A 76 4.44 -10.29 -9.95
N ALA A 77 4.04 -10.62 -8.71
CA ALA A 77 4.79 -11.52 -7.85
C ALA A 77 4.94 -12.92 -8.46
N TYR A 78 3.85 -13.48 -8.99
CA TYR A 78 3.84 -14.79 -9.65
C TYR A 78 4.76 -14.84 -10.87
N PHE A 79 4.55 -13.98 -11.87
CA PHE A 79 5.35 -14.03 -13.10
C PHE A 79 6.81 -13.64 -12.88
N SER A 80 7.11 -12.82 -11.86
CA SER A 80 8.49 -12.53 -11.47
C SER A 80 9.21 -13.69 -10.80
N HIS A 81 8.50 -14.74 -10.38
CA HIS A 81 9.04 -15.92 -9.69
C HIS A 81 8.51 -17.24 -10.29
N ILE A 82 8.00 -17.20 -11.52
CA ILE A 82 7.53 -18.40 -12.21
C ILE A 82 8.71 -19.35 -12.44
N GLN A 83 8.47 -20.65 -12.35
CA GLN A 83 9.52 -21.66 -12.46
C GLN A 83 10.19 -21.71 -13.84
N SER A 84 9.58 -21.13 -14.89
CA SER A 84 10.16 -21.06 -16.22
C SER A 84 11.07 -19.83 -16.37
N PRO A 85 12.41 -19.99 -16.40
CA PRO A 85 13.33 -18.84 -16.39
C PRO A 85 13.17 -17.95 -17.62
N HIS A 86 12.87 -18.54 -18.78
CA HIS A 86 12.62 -17.79 -20.01
C HIS A 86 11.37 -16.90 -19.89
N ILE A 87 10.26 -17.41 -19.34
CA ILE A 87 9.04 -16.60 -19.12
C ILE A 87 9.28 -15.52 -18.07
N GLN A 88 9.99 -15.85 -17.00
CA GLN A 88 10.37 -14.90 -15.95
C GLN A 88 11.19 -13.73 -16.52
N GLN A 89 12.22 -14.02 -17.32
CA GLN A 89 13.07 -13.01 -17.95
C GLN A 89 12.27 -12.12 -18.90
N ARG A 90 11.41 -12.71 -19.74
CA ARG A 90 10.54 -11.94 -20.64
C ARG A 90 9.54 -11.07 -19.88
N PHE A 91 8.94 -11.57 -18.80
CA PHE A 91 8.06 -10.76 -17.96
C PHE A 91 8.79 -9.53 -17.39
N LYS A 92 10.00 -9.75 -16.84
CA LYS A 92 10.83 -8.68 -16.29
C LYS A 92 11.22 -7.65 -17.35
N ALA A 93 11.50 -8.08 -18.57
CA ALA A 93 11.88 -7.20 -19.67
C ALA A 93 10.68 -6.44 -20.29
N GLU A 94 9.54 -7.09 -20.44
CA GLU A 94 8.41 -6.57 -21.25
C GLU A 94 7.30 -5.92 -20.42
N LEU A 95 7.04 -6.40 -19.19
CA LEU A 95 5.87 -5.99 -18.40
C LEU A 95 6.16 -5.39 -17.04
N LEU A 96 7.26 -5.80 -16.37
CA LEU A 96 7.49 -5.37 -15.00
C LEU A 96 7.56 -3.84 -14.87
N HIS A 97 8.36 -3.19 -15.71
CA HIS A 97 8.52 -1.73 -15.66
C HIS A 97 7.23 -0.97 -16.03
N PRO A 98 6.50 -1.31 -17.11
CA PRO A 98 5.19 -0.71 -17.39
C PRO A 98 4.16 -0.87 -16.26
N ILE A 99 4.17 -2.02 -15.56
CA ILE A 99 3.30 -2.24 -14.40
C ILE A 99 3.68 -1.30 -13.25
N GLU A 100 4.97 -1.16 -12.94
CA GLU A 100 5.46 -0.27 -11.87
C GLU A 100 5.12 1.20 -12.15
N GLU A 101 5.34 1.68 -13.38
CA GLU A 101 5.00 3.03 -13.79
C GLU A 101 3.50 3.29 -13.66
N PHE A 102 2.69 2.36 -14.16
CA PHE A 102 1.23 2.43 -14.04
C PHE A 102 0.79 2.46 -12.57
N GLN A 103 1.36 1.60 -11.72
CA GLN A 103 1.04 1.54 -10.29
C GLN A 103 1.39 2.86 -9.59
N ALA A 104 2.52 3.49 -9.93
CA ALA A 104 2.89 4.80 -9.41
C ALA A 104 1.89 5.89 -9.81
N LEU A 105 1.46 5.91 -11.08
CA LEU A 105 0.47 6.85 -11.61
C LEU A 105 -0.90 6.68 -10.93
N VAL A 106 -1.44 5.46 -10.92
CA VAL A 106 -2.75 5.18 -10.31
C VAL A 106 -2.75 5.44 -8.81
N THR A 107 -1.65 5.16 -8.11
CA THR A 107 -1.52 5.52 -6.68
C THR A 107 -1.56 7.03 -6.49
N THR A 108 -0.86 7.78 -7.34
CA THR A 108 -0.86 9.25 -7.30
C THR A 108 -2.27 9.81 -7.53
N GLU A 109 -2.97 9.33 -8.56
CA GLU A 109 -4.35 9.75 -8.84
C GLU A 109 -5.32 9.38 -7.71
N TYR A 110 -5.19 8.19 -7.12
CA TYR A 110 -5.99 7.82 -5.94
C TYR A 110 -5.72 8.74 -4.76
N THR A 111 -4.45 9.07 -4.49
CA THR A 111 -4.07 9.99 -3.41
C THR A 111 -4.62 11.39 -3.64
N LEU A 112 -4.62 11.89 -4.88
CA LEU A 112 -5.24 13.17 -5.21
C LEU A 112 -6.76 13.14 -4.98
N LEU A 113 -7.44 12.07 -5.43
CA LEU A 113 -8.86 11.88 -5.18
C LEU A 113 -9.19 11.80 -3.69
N PHE A 114 -8.36 11.12 -2.91
CA PHE A 114 -8.52 11.06 -1.46
C PHE A 114 -8.34 12.43 -0.80
N LYS A 115 -7.34 13.21 -1.23
CA LYS A 115 -7.09 14.55 -0.69
C LYS A 115 -8.19 15.56 -1.08
N ASP A 116 -8.77 15.42 -2.26
CA ASP A 116 -9.91 16.24 -2.69
C ASP A 116 -11.15 15.92 -1.85
N ALA A 117 -11.41 14.64 -1.60
CA ALA A 117 -12.50 14.17 -0.74
C ALA A 117 -12.29 14.53 0.74
N PHE A 118 -11.03 14.46 1.22
CA PHE A 118 -10.66 14.72 2.60
C PHE A 118 -9.46 15.67 2.69
N PRO A 119 -9.67 16.99 2.53
CA PRO A 119 -8.58 17.98 2.59
C PRO A 119 -7.88 18.00 3.96
N HIS A 120 -8.63 17.66 5.02
CA HIS A 120 -8.14 17.57 6.38
C HIS A 120 -8.50 16.22 7.00
N ARG A 121 -7.59 15.65 7.80
CA ARG A 121 -7.75 14.33 8.43
C ARG A 121 -8.98 14.24 9.34
N VAL A 122 -9.36 15.34 9.97
CA VAL A 122 -10.58 15.42 10.81
C VAL A 122 -11.86 15.14 10.01
N ASN A 123 -11.86 15.41 8.70
CA ASN A 123 -13.00 15.17 7.82
C ASN A 123 -13.18 13.68 7.52
N GLU A 124 -12.13 12.86 7.65
CA GLU A 124 -12.22 11.41 7.38
C GLU A 124 -13.26 10.73 8.28
N ALA A 125 -13.37 11.17 9.55
CA ALA A 125 -14.30 10.61 10.51
C ALA A 125 -15.76 10.98 10.25
N ALA A 126 -15.99 12.15 9.64
CA ALA A 126 -17.34 12.63 9.33
C ALA A 126 -17.94 11.97 8.07
N GLY A 127 -17.10 11.33 7.24
CA GLY A 127 -17.49 10.77 5.96
C GLY A 127 -17.82 11.84 4.91
N LEU A 128 -18.25 11.40 3.72
CA LEU A 128 -18.57 12.31 2.62
C LEU A 128 -20.08 12.63 2.55
N PRO A 129 -20.44 13.91 2.29
CA PRO A 129 -21.78 14.27 1.82
C PRO A 129 -22.11 13.60 0.47
N GLU A 130 -23.39 13.33 0.20
CA GLU A 130 -23.83 12.61 -1.02
C GLU A 130 -23.28 13.16 -2.35
N PRO A 131 -23.29 14.48 -2.62
CA PRO A 131 -22.73 15.02 -3.87
C PRO A 131 -21.23 14.70 -4.03
N GLN A 132 -20.46 14.84 -2.95
CA GLN A 132 -19.03 14.52 -2.93
C GLN A 132 -18.79 13.02 -3.03
N ARG A 133 -19.65 12.20 -2.41
CA ARG A 133 -19.63 10.74 -2.53
C ARG A 133 -19.85 10.30 -3.97
N ALA A 134 -20.78 10.92 -4.71
CA ALA A 134 -21.01 10.64 -6.12
C ALA A 134 -19.80 10.99 -6.99
N GLN A 135 -19.19 12.16 -6.78
CA GLN A 135 -17.98 12.59 -7.50
C GLN A 135 -16.78 11.68 -7.19
N ALA A 136 -16.56 11.35 -5.92
CA ALA A 136 -15.51 10.42 -5.50
C ALA A 136 -15.71 9.03 -6.14
N ARG A 137 -16.95 8.53 -6.16
CA ARG A 137 -17.28 7.26 -6.84
C ARG A 137 -16.96 7.31 -8.33
N GLU A 138 -17.26 8.40 -9.02
CA GLU A 138 -16.93 8.54 -10.44
C GLU A 138 -15.42 8.49 -10.68
N GLY A 139 -14.65 9.17 -9.83
CA GLY A 139 -13.19 9.14 -9.89
C GLY A 139 -12.61 7.76 -9.59
N VAL A 140 -13.11 7.05 -8.58
CA VAL A 140 -12.69 5.66 -8.30
C VAL A 140 -13.05 4.72 -9.46
N ASN A 141 -14.24 4.87 -10.06
CA ASN A 141 -14.63 4.12 -11.26
C ASN A 141 -13.69 4.36 -12.46
N ARG A 142 -13.18 5.59 -12.64
CA ARG A 142 -12.15 5.87 -13.66
C ARG A 142 -10.87 5.10 -13.40
N LEU A 143 -10.43 5.02 -12.14
CA LEU A 143 -9.24 4.24 -11.75
C LEU A 143 -9.46 2.73 -11.92
N LEU A 144 -10.64 2.22 -11.60
CA LEU A 144 -11.01 0.82 -11.82
C LEU A 144 -10.91 0.45 -13.31
N ARG A 145 -11.42 1.29 -14.21
CA ARG A 145 -11.28 1.06 -15.67
C ARG A 145 -9.82 1.01 -16.12
N LYS A 146 -8.95 1.84 -15.54
CA LYS A 146 -7.51 1.80 -15.81
C LYS A 146 -6.89 0.47 -15.33
N LEU A 147 -7.26 0.01 -14.14
CA LEU A 147 -6.81 -1.27 -13.58
C LEU A 147 -7.29 -2.46 -14.42
N ASP A 148 -8.52 -2.42 -14.91
CA ASP A 148 -9.09 -3.45 -15.80
C ASP A 148 -8.34 -3.52 -17.12
N MET A 149 -8.00 -2.37 -17.71
CA MET A 149 -7.19 -2.31 -18.93
C MET A 149 -5.80 -2.94 -18.73
N LEU A 150 -5.11 -2.61 -17.63
CA LEU A 150 -3.82 -3.24 -17.34
C LEU A 150 -3.95 -4.75 -17.09
N ASN A 151 -4.99 -5.19 -16.37
CA ASN A 151 -5.29 -6.61 -16.20
C ASN A 151 -5.53 -7.32 -17.55
N GLY A 152 -6.20 -6.65 -18.49
CA GLY A 152 -6.37 -7.13 -19.86
C GLY A 152 -5.05 -7.31 -20.59
N ASN A 153 -4.14 -6.34 -20.48
CA ASN A 153 -2.81 -6.40 -21.08
C ASN A 153 -1.97 -7.55 -20.50
N ILE A 154 -1.97 -7.72 -19.17
CA ILE A 154 -1.29 -8.85 -18.51
C ILE A 154 -1.89 -10.18 -18.96
N THR A 155 -3.22 -10.26 -19.09
CA THR A 155 -3.93 -11.47 -19.56
C THR A 155 -3.55 -11.83 -20.99
N ALA A 156 -3.53 -10.86 -21.91
CA ALA A 156 -3.12 -11.08 -23.28
C ALA A 156 -1.65 -11.52 -23.37
N TRP A 157 -0.76 -10.87 -22.62
CA TRP A 157 0.65 -11.24 -22.55
C TRP A 157 0.86 -12.66 -22.00
N ALA A 158 0.16 -13.04 -20.93
CA ALA A 158 0.25 -14.36 -20.33
C ALA A 158 -0.19 -15.46 -21.32
N TYR A 159 -1.25 -15.21 -22.09
CA TYR A 159 -1.72 -16.14 -23.11
C TYR A 159 -0.70 -16.31 -24.24
N GLN A 160 -0.18 -15.21 -24.77
CA GLN A 160 0.75 -15.22 -25.90
C GLN A 160 2.09 -15.87 -25.52
N ASN A 161 2.64 -15.49 -24.36
CA ASN A 161 4.02 -15.79 -24.00
C ASN A 161 4.15 -16.95 -23.01
N ALA A 162 3.29 -17.04 -21.99
CA ALA A 162 3.34 -18.10 -20.98
C ALA A 162 2.39 -19.28 -21.29
N LYS A 163 1.57 -19.19 -22.35
CA LYS A 163 0.52 -20.16 -22.70
C LYS A 163 -0.48 -20.40 -21.56
N VAL A 164 -0.71 -19.37 -20.75
CA VAL A 164 -1.65 -19.37 -19.64
C VAL A 164 -2.86 -18.52 -20.01
N ASP A 165 -4.05 -19.12 -19.96
CA ASP A 165 -5.29 -18.38 -20.18
C ASP A 165 -5.88 -17.85 -18.86
N LEU A 166 -5.56 -16.60 -18.51
CA LEU A 166 -6.11 -15.95 -17.31
C LEU A 166 -7.59 -15.55 -17.42
N ARG A 167 -8.26 -15.85 -18.53
CA ARG A 167 -9.74 -15.72 -18.66
C ARG A 167 -10.46 -16.92 -18.05
N GLN A 168 -9.77 -18.05 -17.92
CA GLN A 168 -10.27 -19.21 -17.19
C GLN A 168 -10.21 -18.91 -15.69
N VAL A 169 -11.38 -18.90 -15.03
CA VAL A 169 -11.52 -18.49 -13.62
C VAL A 169 -10.60 -19.31 -12.72
N ASP A 170 -10.63 -20.64 -12.83
CA ASP A 170 -9.82 -21.53 -11.99
C ASP A 170 -8.32 -21.33 -12.19
N ALA A 171 -7.89 -21.14 -13.44
CA ALA A 171 -6.49 -20.88 -13.75
C ALA A 171 -6.03 -19.54 -13.16
N ARG A 172 -6.86 -18.50 -13.28
CA ARG A 172 -6.59 -17.18 -12.72
C ARG A 172 -6.51 -17.22 -11.21
N GLU A 173 -7.49 -17.83 -10.53
CA GLU A 173 -7.53 -17.90 -9.07
C GLU A 173 -6.35 -18.70 -8.50
N ASN A 174 -5.97 -19.82 -9.15
CA ASN A 174 -4.77 -20.57 -8.75
C ASN A 174 -3.49 -19.73 -8.86
N ILE A 175 -3.33 -18.97 -9.95
CA ILE A 175 -2.16 -18.12 -10.16
C ILE A 175 -2.15 -16.96 -9.16
N LEU A 176 -3.29 -16.32 -8.91
CA LEU A 176 -3.41 -15.25 -7.93
C LEU A 176 -3.08 -15.75 -6.52
N THR A 177 -3.57 -16.93 -6.14
CA THR A 177 -3.28 -17.56 -4.84
C THR A 177 -1.78 -17.82 -4.68
N GLN A 178 -1.13 -18.36 -5.71
CA GLN A 178 0.32 -18.57 -5.69
C GLN A 178 1.09 -17.24 -5.64
N GLY A 179 0.66 -16.24 -6.40
CA GLY A 179 1.23 -14.90 -6.40
C GLY A 179 1.14 -14.21 -5.04
N GLU A 180 -0.02 -14.30 -4.38
CA GLU A 180 -0.23 -13.79 -3.02
C GLU A 180 0.68 -14.51 -2.02
N ALA A 181 0.80 -15.83 -2.09
CA ALA A 181 1.70 -16.59 -1.22
C ALA A 181 3.18 -16.20 -1.42
N ILE A 182 3.60 -15.97 -2.67
CA ILE A 182 4.94 -15.47 -2.99
C ILE A 182 5.15 -14.08 -2.40
N TRP A 183 4.19 -13.16 -2.62
CA TRP A 183 4.24 -11.80 -2.10
C TRP A 183 4.32 -11.79 -0.56
N ALA A 184 3.45 -12.54 0.11
CA ALA A 184 3.38 -12.59 1.57
C ALA A 184 4.66 -13.15 2.20
N ARG A 185 5.25 -14.20 1.60
CA ARG A 185 6.54 -14.75 2.03
C ARG A 185 7.67 -13.74 1.83
N ARG A 186 7.71 -13.03 0.70
CA ARG A 186 8.72 -11.97 0.46
C ARG A 186 8.59 -10.85 1.50
N PHE A 187 7.37 -10.37 1.71
CA PHE A 187 7.09 -9.34 2.71
C PHE A 187 7.58 -9.75 4.10
N ARG A 188 7.19 -10.94 4.57
CA ARG A 188 7.58 -11.43 5.89
C ARG A 188 9.10 -11.51 6.02
N SER A 189 9.77 -12.10 5.03
CA SER A 189 11.21 -12.26 5.11
C SER A 189 11.96 -10.93 5.03
N ILE A 190 11.48 -9.96 4.24
CA ILE A 190 12.05 -8.60 4.25
C ILE A 190 11.80 -7.91 5.59
N LYS A 191 10.61 -8.08 6.17
CA LYS A 191 10.27 -7.52 7.47
C LYS A 191 11.13 -8.10 8.59
N GLU A 192 11.33 -9.42 8.63
CA GLU A 192 12.20 -10.10 9.59
C GLU A 192 13.65 -9.58 9.51
N ASP A 193 14.17 -9.40 8.29
CA ASP A 193 15.49 -8.80 8.05
C ASP A 193 15.59 -7.36 8.57
N ILE A 194 14.56 -6.54 8.36
CA ILE A 194 14.50 -5.16 8.85
C ILE A 194 14.42 -5.15 10.38
N ASP A 195 13.55 -5.98 10.97
CA ASP A 195 13.39 -6.07 12.43
C ASP A 195 14.73 -6.44 13.10
N ALA A 196 15.39 -7.50 12.63
CA ALA A 196 16.68 -7.95 13.16
C ALA A 196 17.81 -6.94 12.96
N LEU A 197 17.74 -6.12 11.90
CA LEU A 197 18.68 -5.03 11.69
C LEU A 197 18.44 -3.90 12.68
N LEU A 198 17.19 -3.47 12.87
CA LEU A 198 16.84 -2.36 13.75
C LEU A 198 17.13 -2.64 15.22
N GLU A 199 17.10 -3.91 15.64
CA GLU A 199 17.52 -4.34 16.99
C GLU A 199 18.99 -3.99 17.33
N GLN A 200 19.83 -3.76 16.31
CA GLN A 200 21.23 -3.41 16.48
C GLN A 200 21.45 -1.90 16.72
N PHE A 201 20.40 -1.10 16.55
CA PHE A 201 20.45 0.36 16.64
C PHE A 201 19.60 0.86 17.80
N SER A 202 20.10 1.88 18.49
CA SER A 202 19.34 2.59 19.52
C SER A 202 19.74 4.05 19.57
N TYR A 203 18.84 4.89 20.07
CA TYR A 203 19.11 6.30 20.34
C TYR A 203 19.03 6.54 21.85
N TYR A 204 20.17 6.80 22.48
CA TYR A 204 20.30 6.88 23.95
C TYR A 204 19.71 5.66 24.69
N GLY A 205 19.96 4.46 24.15
CA GLY A 205 19.44 3.20 24.71
C GLY A 205 17.95 2.95 24.45
N GLN A 206 17.24 3.87 23.79
CA GLN A 206 15.87 3.65 23.35
C GLN A 206 15.86 2.94 21.99
N PRO A 207 15.02 1.90 21.82
CA PRO A 207 14.95 1.17 20.57
C PRO A 207 14.34 2.01 19.45
N LEU A 208 14.75 1.76 18.22
CA LEU A 208 14.08 2.30 17.04
C LEU A 208 12.76 1.56 16.80
N GLN A 209 11.75 2.30 16.38
CA GLN A 209 10.43 1.77 16.03
C GLN A 209 10.06 2.25 14.63
N TYR A 210 9.11 1.58 13.98
CA TYR A 210 8.55 2.02 12.71
C TYR A 210 7.04 1.97 12.72
N VAL A 211 6.43 2.77 11.84
CA VAL A 211 4.98 2.77 11.61
C VAL A 211 4.65 2.60 10.14
N GLY A 212 3.37 2.41 9.87
CA GLY A 212 2.83 2.49 8.52
C GLY A 212 2.87 1.14 7.81
N SER A 213 3.29 1.17 6.56
CA SER A 213 3.02 0.06 5.64
C SER A 213 3.85 -1.19 5.90
N LEU A 214 4.99 -1.05 6.59
CA LEU A 214 5.81 -2.17 7.04
C LEU A 214 5.20 -2.98 8.18
N CYS A 215 4.30 -2.40 8.97
CA CYS A 215 3.64 -3.14 10.05
C CYS A 215 2.69 -4.22 9.49
N HIS A 216 2.00 -3.92 8.39
CA HIS A 216 0.87 -4.74 7.90
C HIS A 216 0.99 -5.16 6.43
N GLY A 217 2.03 -4.75 5.71
CA GLY A 217 2.21 -5.00 4.28
C GLY A 217 1.24 -4.23 3.38
N THR A 218 0.48 -3.28 3.93
CA THR A 218 -0.52 -2.51 3.20
C THR A 218 -0.26 -1.02 3.33
N ARG A 219 -0.50 -0.30 2.24
CA ARG A 219 -0.37 1.16 2.17
C ARG A 219 -1.50 1.83 2.97
N GLY A 220 -1.32 3.11 3.29
CA GLY A 220 -2.33 3.89 4.00
C GLY A 220 -3.66 4.04 3.24
N ARG A 221 -4.69 4.52 3.95
CA ARG A 221 -6.03 4.84 3.43
C ARG A 221 -5.99 5.71 2.16
N HIS A 222 -5.18 6.77 2.19
CA HIS A 222 -4.96 7.68 1.05
C HIS A 222 -4.27 7.05 -0.17
N LYS A 223 -3.88 5.77 -0.09
CA LYS A 223 -3.33 4.95 -1.19
C LYS A 223 -4.18 3.68 -1.43
N GLY A 224 -5.42 3.67 -0.95
CA GLY A 224 -6.41 2.63 -1.21
C GLY A 224 -6.22 1.33 -0.43
N LYS A 225 -5.46 1.34 0.68
CA LYS A 225 -5.16 0.14 1.49
C LYS A 225 -4.65 -1.05 0.67
N SER A 226 -3.94 -0.74 -0.41
CA SER A 226 -3.37 -1.72 -1.34
C SER A 226 -2.11 -2.36 -0.79
N ALA A 227 -1.75 -3.54 -1.30
CA ALA A 227 -0.48 -4.19 -1.01
C ALA A 227 0.70 -3.27 -1.34
N ILE A 228 1.73 -3.26 -0.50
CA ILE A 228 2.96 -2.52 -0.82
C ILE A 228 3.70 -3.15 -2.01
N ASN A 229 4.36 -2.30 -2.78
CA ASN A 229 5.28 -2.74 -3.81
C ASN A 229 6.60 -3.13 -3.13
N MET A 230 6.96 -4.42 -3.19
CA MET A 230 8.19 -4.92 -2.56
C MET A 230 9.48 -4.29 -3.12
N ASP A 231 9.41 -3.71 -4.32
CA ASP A 231 10.56 -3.15 -5.01
C ASP A 231 10.67 -1.61 -4.85
N ASP A 232 9.69 -0.98 -4.19
CA ASP A 232 9.59 0.47 -3.96
C ASP A 232 8.77 0.75 -2.69
N PHE A 233 9.38 0.54 -1.52
CA PHE A 233 8.81 0.82 -0.20
C PHE A 233 9.81 1.56 0.69
N ASP A 234 9.27 2.37 1.61
CA ASP A 234 10.02 3.21 2.54
C ASP A 234 9.96 2.63 3.97
N VAL A 235 10.93 2.99 4.80
CA VAL A 235 11.00 2.61 6.22
C VAL A 235 10.86 3.88 7.07
N ASP A 236 9.64 4.14 7.55
CA ASP A 236 9.32 5.29 8.39
C ASP A 236 9.72 5.03 9.85
N LEU A 237 10.91 5.48 10.26
CA LEU A 237 11.47 5.23 11.59
C LEU A 237 11.16 6.35 12.58
N PHE A 238 11.04 5.99 13.85
CA PHE A 238 10.94 6.94 14.95
C PHE A 238 11.56 6.39 16.22
N VAL A 239 11.84 7.29 17.15
CA VAL A 239 12.19 6.96 18.54
C VAL A 239 11.37 7.78 19.51
N VAL A 240 10.99 7.18 20.63
CA VAL A 240 10.35 7.86 21.75
C VAL A 240 11.39 8.08 22.84
N HIS A 241 11.73 9.34 23.11
CA HIS A 241 12.70 9.69 24.14
C HIS A 241 12.27 10.96 24.88
N ALA A 242 11.77 10.79 26.11
CA ALA A 242 11.10 11.86 26.87
C ALA A 242 11.96 13.11 27.10
N GLU A 243 13.22 12.90 27.49
CA GLU A 243 14.14 13.98 27.81
C GLU A 243 14.52 14.79 26.57
N GLU A 244 15.00 14.13 25.53
CA GLU A 244 15.25 14.74 24.21
C GLU A 244 14.00 15.44 23.65
N TRP A 245 12.80 14.87 23.82
CA TRP A 245 11.57 15.52 23.37
C TRP A 245 11.35 16.86 24.07
N ARG A 246 11.41 16.87 25.41
CA ARG A 246 11.27 18.11 26.20
C ARG A 246 12.39 19.12 25.92
N ARG A 247 13.59 18.64 25.61
CA ARG A 247 14.75 19.47 25.26
C ARG A 247 14.56 20.18 23.91
N HIS A 248 14.14 19.45 22.87
CA HIS A 248 14.11 19.99 21.51
C HIS A 248 12.77 20.66 21.17
N LEU A 249 11.65 20.20 21.72
CA LEU A 249 10.32 20.71 21.35
C LEU A 249 10.17 22.23 21.46
N PRO A 250 10.58 22.91 22.55
CA PRO A 250 10.43 24.36 22.65
C PRO A 250 11.22 25.11 21.56
N VAL A 251 12.45 24.66 21.28
CA VAL A 251 13.34 25.29 20.30
C VAL A 251 12.81 25.07 18.88
N ILE A 252 12.40 23.84 18.55
CA ILE A 252 11.86 23.52 17.22
C ILE A 252 10.55 24.28 17.00
N ARG A 253 9.62 24.32 17.96
CA ARG A 253 8.35 25.06 17.79
C ARG A 253 8.54 26.56 17.61
N ASP A 254 9.54 27.14 18.27
CA ASP A 254 9.83 28.59 18.20
C ASP A 254 10.58 28.97 16.92
N ARG A 255 11.61 28.20 16.55
CA ARG A 255 12.57 28.58 15.50
C ARG A 255 12.42 27.84 14.18
N PHE A 256 11.87 26.63 14.21
CA PHE A 256 11.76 25.72 13.06
C PHE A 256 10.39 25.02 13.05
N PRO A 257 9.27 25.76 13.08
CA PRO A 257 7.92 25.18 13.22
C PRO A 257 7.58 24.16 12.10
N GLU A 258 8.21 24.27 10.94
CA GLU A 258 8.11 23.33 9.83
C GLU A 258 8.68 21.93 10.13
N ASN A 259 9.63 21.85 11.07
CA ASN A 259 10.23 20.59 11.55
C ASN A 259 9.40 19.93 12.66
N PHE A 260 8.18 20.41 12.92
CA PHE A 260 7.25 19.80 13.83
C PHE A 260 5.91 19.50 13.14
N SER A 261 5.53 18.23 13.08
CA SER A 261 4.25 17.83 12.48
C SER A 261 3.70 16.56 13.13
N ASN A 262 2.41 16.60 13.52
CA ASN A 262 1.68 15.44 14.03
C ASN A 262 2.40 14.69 15.17
N GLY A 263 2.92 15.41 16.16
CA GLY A 263 3.64 14.80 17.29
C GLY A 263 4.99 14.19 16.90
N LYS A 264 5.59 14.66 15.80
CA LYS A 264 6.94 14.29 15.35
C LYS A 264 7.82 15.53 15.26
N ILE A 265 9.05 15.41 15.74
CA ILE A 265 10.13 16.37 15.54
C ILE A 265 11.09 15.77 14.50
N TYR A 266 11.26 16.48 13.39
CA TYR A 266 12.15 16.12 12.29
C TYR A 266 13.54 16.72 12.54
N PRO A 267 14.62 15.92 12.53
CA PRO A 267 15.98 16.41 12.82
C PRO A 267 16.45 17.44 11.78
N LEU A 268 17.21 18.46 12.20
CA LEU A 268 17.62 19.58 11.33
C LEU A 268 19.06 20.03 11.59
N GLY A 269 19.90 19.96 10.55
CA GLY A 269 21.28 20.47 10.58
C GLY A 269 22.06 19.99 11.81
N THR A 270 22.63 20.92 12.57
CA THR A 270 23.36 20.58 13.80
C THR A 270 22.45 20.28 15.00
N HIS A 271 21.14 20.55 14.92
CA HIS A 271 20.19 20.16 15.96
C HIS A 271 19.78 18.69 15.76
N MET A 272 19.98 17.88 16.80
CA MET A 272 19.78 16.42 16.75
C MET A 272 20.68 15.73 15.72
N HIS A 273 21.92 16.22 15.58
CA HIS A 273 22.91 15.64 14.65
C HIS A 273 23.18 14.16 14.94
N GLU A 274 23.10 13.72 16.21
CA GLU A 274 23.20 12.32 16.58
C GLU A 274 22.07 11.47 15.96
N LEU A 275 20.84 12.00 15.88
CA LEU A 275 19.71 11.33 15.24
C LEU A 275 19.85 11.31 13.72
N GLN A 276 20.43 12.36 13.12
CA GLN A 276 20.77 12.37 11.69
C GLN A 276 21.86 11.35 11.34
N ASN A 277 22.92 11.29 12.14
CA ASN A 277 23.97 10.28 12.01
C ASN A 277 23.40 8.86 12.13
N LEU A 278 22.50 8.65 13.09
CA LEU A 278 21.82 7.37 13.24
C LEU A 278 20.95 7.05 12.03
N SER A 279 20.21 8.03 11.50
CA SER A 279 19.40 7.88 10.28
C SER A 279 20.25 7.44 9.09
N HIS A 280 21.40 8.09 8.90
CA HIS A 280 22.35 7.72 7.84
C HIS A 280 22.95 6.33 8.07
N ALA A 281 23.38 6.00 9.29
CA ALA A 281 23.93 4.68 9.61
C ALA A 281 22.92 3.54 9.37
N VAL A 282 21.67 3.74 9.80
CA VAL A 282 20.58 2.78 9.55
C VAL A 282 20.26 2.69 8.06
N GLY A 283 20.22 3.82 7.34
CA GLY A 283 19.99 3.84 5.89
C GLY A 283 21.03 3.04 5.11
N HIS A 284 22.32 3.18 5.44
CA HIS A 284 23.40 2.37 4.87
C HIS A 284 23.26 0.88 5.21
N ALA A 285 22.95 0.57 6.47
CA ALA A 285 22.78 -0.81 6.90
C ALA A 285 21.58 -1.47 6.19
N LEU A 286 20.45 -0.78 6.07
CA LEU A 286 19.27 -1.24 5.32
C LEU A 286 19.59 -1.46 3.84
N ALA A 287 20.30 -0.52 3.20
CA ALA A 287 20.71 -0.65 1.81
C ALA A 287 21.60 -1.88 1.60
N ALA A 288 22.59 -2.09 2.44
CA ALA A 288 23.49 -3.24 2.38
C ALA A 288 22.73 -4.55 2.60
N ASN A 289 21.90 -4.63 3.64
CA ASN A 289 21.17 -5.85 4.01
C ASN A 289 20.12 -6.26 2.96
N LEU A 290 19.48 -5.28 2.31
CA LEU A 290 18.40 -5.51 1.33
C LEU A 290 18.89 -5.49 -0.13
N THR A 291 20.19 -5.39 -0.37
CA THR A 291 20.78 -5.44 -1.71
C THR A 291 20.41 -6.75 -2.41
N GLY A 292 19.93 -6.66 -3.66
CA GLY A 292 19.47 -7.81 -4.45
C GLY A 292 18.10 -8.37 -4.04
N ARG A 293 17.58 -8.00 -2.87
CA ARG A 293 16.22 -8.37 -2.39
C ARG A 293 15.17 -7.32 -2.74
N VAL A 294 15.58 -6.05 -2.68
CA VAL A 294 14.79 -4.86 -3.03
C VAL A 294 15.50 -4.10 -4.14
N ARG A 295 14.81 -3.88 -5.26
CA ARG A 295 15.40 -3.30 -6.48
C ARG A 295 16.04 -1.92 -6.25
N LYS A 296 15.43 -1.07 -5.44
CA LYS A 296 15.89 0.30 -5.14
C LYS A 296 16.44 0.44 -3.72
N SER A 297 17.08 -0.61 -3.19
CA SER A 297 17.67 -0.62 -1.83
C SER A 297 18.63 0.54 -1.56
N TRP A 298 19.34 1.04 -2.57
CA TRP A 298 20.21 2.22 -2.44
C TRP A 298 19.47 3.47 -1.94
N ARG A 299 18.15 3.58 -2.17
CA ARG A 299 17.35 4.73 -1.70
C ARG A 299 17.28 4.85 -0.18
N PHE A 300 17.51 3.77 0.57
CA PHE A 300 17.52 3.83 2.04
C PHE A 300 18.62 4.76 2.56
N ILE A 301 19.73 4.91 1.85
CA ILE A 301 20.83 5.81 2.26
C ILE A 301 20.36 7.26 2.36
N GLU A 302 19.50 7.70 1.44
CA GLU A 302 19.05 9.09 1.35
C GLU A 302 17.67 9.31 1.99
N ASN A 303 16.85 8.27 2.06
CA ASN A 303 15.43 8.38 2.45
C ASN A 303 15.12 7.84 3.84
N THR A 304 16.07 7.20 4.53
CA THR A 304 15.86 6.79 5.92
C THR A 304 15.98 8.01 6.83
N GLU A 305 14.85 8.45 7.37
CA GLU A 305 14.76 9.51 8.38
C GLU A 305 14.19 8.94 9.68
N ILE A 306 14.90 9.14 10.78
CA ILE A 306 14.43 8.81 12.12
C ILE A 306 13.91 10.09 12.76
N VAL A 307 12.63 10.12 13.10
CA VAL A 307 12.02 11.25 13.81
C VAL A 307 11.95 11.00 15.31
N LEU A 308 12.03 12.05 16.10
CA LEU A 308 11.70 11.97 17.52
C LEU A 308 10.20 12.11 17.69
N ARG A 309 9.58 11.29 18.55
CA ARG A 309 8.12 11.22 18.71
C ARG A 309 7.69 11.46 20.15
N GLU A 310 6.50 12.03 20.29
CA GLU A 310 5.86 12.27 21.59
C GLU A 310 5.63 10.96 22.35
N ILE A 311 5.80 11.03 23.68
CA ILE A 311 5.69 9.88 24.60
C ILE A 311 4.29 9.26 24.59
N ASP A 312 3.26 10.08 24.45
CA ASP A 312 1.87 9.72 24.78
C ASP A 312 1.01 9.35 23.55
N ALA A 313 1.63 9.08 22.40
CA ALA A 313 0.90 8.81 21.16
C ALA A 313 0.53 7.31 20.95
N TYR A 314 0.95 6.41 21.84
CA TYR A 314 0.68 4.96 21.80
C TYR A 314 0.45 4.37 23.18
#